data_AF-A0AAN8UQ21-F1
#
_entry.id   AF-A0AAN8UQ21-F1
#
_cell.length_a   1.000
_cell.length_b   1.000
_cell.length_c   1.000
_cell.angle_alpha   90.00
_cell.angle_beta   90.00
_cell.angle_gamma   90.00
#
_symmetry.space_group_name_H-M   'P 1'
#
loop_
_entity.id
_entity.type
_entity.pdbx_description
1 polymer ?
#
loop_
_entity_poly.entity_id
_entity_poly.type
_entity_poly.pdbx_seq_one_letter_code
_entity_poly.pdbx_strand_id
1 'polypeptide(L)'
;MGTLVKEDFGRPNREKTMGRRLGSFDKLDDDGLAPPQSLCIFKGTRVSGEDVIIGKTSPIAQDDAQGDDMPWTVEGITTDFIVNPHAVPSQMTIGQFIECIMGKVAAHTGKEGDATPFTDVTVDNISKALHKCGYQMRGFETMYNGHTGQ
;
A
#
# COMPACT_ATOMS: atom_id res chain seq x y z
N MET A 1 -5.70 16.43 -14.08
CA MET A 1 -7.03 15.84 -13.85
C MET A 1 -6.79 14.39 -13.47
N GLY A 2 -6.83 14.06 -12.18
CA GLY A 2 -6.55 12.69 -11.72
C GLY A 2 -7.56 11.73 -12.33
N THR A 3 -7.09 10.73 -13.05
CA THR A 3 -7.92 9.62 -13.51
C THR A 3 -8.40 8.89 -12.26
N LEU A 4 -9.62 9.19 -11.81
CA LEU A 4 -10.33 8.39 -10.81
C LEU A 4 -10.53 7.01 -11.42
N VAL A 5 -9.56 6.13 -11.24
CA VAL A 5 -9.72 4.71 -11.53
C VAL A 5 -10.71 4.19 -10.50
N LYS A 6 -11.98 4.15 -10.88
CA LYS A 6 -13.07 3.64 -10.05
C LYS A 6 -12.82 2.15 -9.84
N GLU A 7 -12.40 1.78 -8.63
CA GLU A 7 -12.36 0.38 -8.23
C GLU A 7 -13.80 -0.11 -8.11
N ASP A 8 -14.16 -1.12 -8.91
CA ASP A 8 -15.49 -1.71 -8.89
C ASP A 8 -15.41 -3.09 -8.20
N PHE A 9 -16.43 -3.39 -7.40
CA PHE A 9 -16.65 -4.72 -6.83
C PHE A 9 -17.28 -5.60 -7.89
N GLY A 10 -16.62 -6.72 -8.18
CA GLY A 10 -17.06 -7.64 -9.23
C GLY A 10 -16.13 -8.84 -9.35
N ARG A 11 -16.59 -9.88 -10.05
CA ARG A 11 -15.76 -11.05 -10.32
C ARG A 11 -14.59 -10.65 -11.23
N PRO A 12 -13.32 -10.85 -10.79
CA PRO A 12 -12.16 -10.41 -11.56
C PRO A 12 -12.01 -11.25 -12.83
N ASN A 13 -12.14 -10.60 -13.99
CA ASN A 13 -11.83 -11.22 -15.28
C ASN A 13 -10.32 -11.05 -15.59
N ARG A 14 -9.68 -12.13 -16.05
CA ARG A 14 -8.25 -12.17 -16.42
C ARG A 14 -7.90 -11.16 -17.52
N GLU A 15 -8.87 -10.80 -18.36
CA GLU A 15 -8.68 -9.84 -19.45
C GLU A 15 -8.77 -8.38 -19.00
N LYS A 16 -9.43 -8.11 -17.86
CA LYS A 16 -9.81 -6.74 -17.45
C LYS A 16 -9.21 -6.31 -16.12
N THR A 17 -8.69 -7.24 -15.31
CA THR A 17 -8.23 -6.96 -13.93
C THR A 17 -6.76 -7.34 -13.75
N MET A 18 -5.93 -6.39 -13.32
CA MET A 18 -4.54 -6.64 -12.92
C MET A 18 -4.46 -7.09 -11.44
N GLY A 19 -3.36 -7.76 -11.05
CA GLY A 19 -3.06 -8.01 -9.63
C GLY A 19 -3.96 -9.03 -8.93
N ARG A 20 -4.50 -10.03 -9.65
CA ARG A 20 -5.31 -11.10 -9.04
C ARG A 20 -4.48 -11.89 -8.03
N ARG A 21 -4.98 -12.02 -6.79
CA ARG A 21 -4.43 -12.97 -5.81
C ARG A 21 -4.52 -14.40 -6.36
N LEU A 22 -3.50 -15.21 -6.07
CA LEU A 22 -3.51 -16.63 -6.40
C LEU A 22 -4.52 -17.33 -5.47
N GLY A 23 -5.67 -17.73 -6.00
CA GLY A 23 -6.75 -18.34 -5.23
C GLY A 23 -7.97 -18.67 -6.09
N SER A 24 -8.92 -19.45 -5.55
CA SER A 24 -10.18 -19.73 -6.25
C SER A 24 -11.15 -18.56 -6.09
N PHE A 25 -11.72 -18.13 -7.22
CA PHE A 25 -12.73 -17.07 -7.31
C PHE A 25 -14.10 -17.65 -7.70
N ASP A 26 -14.25 -18.97 -7.67
CA ASP A 26 -15.45 -19.67 -8.14
C ASP A 26 -16.65 -19.50 -7.21
N LYS A 27 -16.38 -19.00 -5.99
CA LYS A 27 -17.35 -18.78 -4.91
C LYS A 27 -17.84 -17.33 -4.81
N LEU A 28 -17.46 -16.48 -5.77
CA LEU A 28 -17.93 -15.09 -5.85
C LEU A 28 -19.16 -15.01 -6.75
N ASP A 29 -20.17 -14.28 -6.29
CA ASP A 29 -21.35 -13.91 -7.07
C ASP A 29 -21.02 -12.77 -8.07
N ASP A 30 -22.01 -12.40 -8.88
CA ASP A 30 -21.89 -11.35 -9.91
C ASP A 30 -21.56 -9.96 -9.34
N ASP A 31 -21.78 -9.74 -8.05
CA ASP A 31 -21.42 -8.52 -7.31
C ASP A 31 -19.98 -8.54 -6.75
N GLY A 32 -19.22 -9.61 -6.97
CA GLY A 32 -17.85 -9.75 -6.50
C GLY A 32 -17.71 -10.05 -5.01
N LEU A 33 -18.81 -10.38 -4.34
CA LEU A 33 -18.81 -10.85 -2.96
C LEU A 33 -19.15 -12.35 -2.92
N ALA A 34 -18.68 -13.03 -1.88
CA ALA A 34 -19.27 -14.32 -1.56
C ALA A 34 -20.72 -14.09 -1.11
N PRO A 35 -21.72 -14.85 -1.61
CA PRO A 35 -23.14 -14.65 -1.33
C PRO A 35 -23.39 -14.47 0.17
N PRO A 36 -24.33 -13.63 0.64
CA PRO A 36 -24.57 -13.41 2.07
C PRO A 36 -25.13 -14.65 2.82
N GLN A 37 -25.53 -15.71 2.11
CA GLN A 37 -25.70 -17.05 2.73
C GLN A 37 -24.36 -17.62 3.25
N SER A 38 -23.24 -16.99 2.89
CA SER A 38 -21.86 -17.26 3.31
C SER A 38 -21.39 -16.38 4.47
N LEU A 39 -22.23 -15.49 5.02
CA LEU A 39 -21.96 -14.88 6.32
C LEU A 39 -22.70 -15.63 7.41
N CYS A 40 -22.27 -16.85 7.68
CA CYS A 40 -22.25 -17.34 9.05
C CYS A 40 -21.21 -18.45 9.18
N ILE A 41 -20.57 -18.48 10.33
CA ILE A 41 -19.88 -19.64 10.90
C ILE A 41 -20.86 -20.86 11.04
N PHE A 42 -22.11 -20.76 10.58
CA PHE A 42 -23.10 -21.82 10.58
C PHE A 42 -23.90 -21.88 9.26
N LYS A 43 -23.70 -22.97 8.48
CA LYS A 43 -24.49 -23.44 7.32
C LYS A 43 -24.31 -22.77 5.94
N GLY A 44 -23.13 -22.97 5.34
CA GLY A 44 -23.11 -23.34 3.90
C GLY A 44 -22.35 -22.42 2.95
N THR A 45 -21.02 -22.41 3.05
CA THR A 45 -20.04 -22.67 1.97
C THR A 45 -18.68 -22.75 2.65
N ARG A 46 -17.95 -23.86 2.50
CA ARG A 46 -16.68 -24.05 3.21
C ARG A 46 -15.60 -23.20 2.52
N VAL A 47 -15.09 -22.21 3.24
CA VAL A 47 -13.96 -21.39 2.81
C VAL A 47 -12.66 -22.09 3.25
N SER A 48 -11.79 -22.43 2.31
CA SER A 48 -10.41 -22.90 2.53
C SER A 48 -9.43 -21.74 2.46
N GLY A 49 -8.20 -21.92 2.96
CA GLY A 49 -7.19 -20.85 3.03
C GLY A 49 -6.75 -20.25 1.67
N GLU A 50 -7.19 -20.83 0.55
CA GLU A 50 -6.90 -20.38 -0.81
C GLU A 50 -8.10 -19.70 -1.48
N ASP A 51 -9.23 -19.55 -0.79
CA ASP A 51 -10.44 -18.94 -1.34
C ASP A 51 -10.41 -17.42 -1.23
N VAL A 52 -10.76 -16.74 -2.32
CA VAL A 52 -10.93 -15.29 -2.33
C VAL A 52 -12.38 -14.95 -2.00
N ILE A 53 -12.58 -14.21 -0.91
CA ILE A 53 -13.90 -13.86 -0.36
C ILE A 53 -14.42 -12.52 -0.91
N ILE A 54 -13.50 -11.66 -1.40
CA ILE A 54 -13.82 -10.32 -1.92
C ILE A 54 -13.05 -10.10 -3.23
N GLY A 55 -13.78 -9.93 -4.34
CA GLY A 55 -13.26 -9.56 -5.64
C GLY A 55 -13.20 -8.04 -5.79
N LYS A 56 -12.02 -7.46 -5.53
CA LYS A 56 -11.73 -6.08 -5.92
C LYS A 56 -11.13 -6.08 -7.32
N THR A 57 -11.70 -5.30 -8.23
CA THR A 57 -11.19 -5.16 -9.59
C THR A 57 -10.69 -3.75 -9.83
N SER A 58 -9.42 -3.65 -10.19
CA SER A 58 -8.83 -2.41 -10.72
C SER A 58 -8.69 -2.61 -12.23
N PRO A 59 -9.33 -1.76 -13.07
CA PRO A 59 -9.17 -1.85 -14.51
C PRO A 59 -7.70 -1.59 -14.89
N ILE A 60 -7.24 -2.26 -15.94
CA ILE A 60 -5.92 -2.04 -16.51
C ILE A 60 -5.85 -0.60 -17.03
N ALA A 61 -5.13 0.29 -16.33
CA ALA A 61 -4.81 1.60 -16.85
C ALA A 61 -3.76 1.42 -17.96
N GLN A 62 -4.01 1.95 -19.16
CA GLN A 62 -3.07 1.86 -20.28
C GLN A 62 -1.93 2.91 -20.21
N ASP A 63 -1.81 3.64 -19.09
CA ASP A 63 -0.70 4.57 -18.82
C ASP A 63 0.04 4.12 -17.55
N ASP A 64 0.61 2.91 -17.58
CA ASP A 64 1.73 2.61 -16.68
C ASP A 64 2.87 3.53 -17.14
N ALA A 65 2.93 4.72 -16.52
CA ALA A 65 3.96 5.71 -16.73
C ALA A 65 5.32 5.00 -16.76
N GLN A 66 6.03 5.15 -17.88
CA GLN A 66 7.47 4.97 -17.89
C GLN A 66 8.01 5.71 -16.66
N GLY A 67 8.84 5.06 -15.86
CA GLY A 67 9.30 5.56 -14.55
C GLY A 67 10.00 6.93 -14.56
N ASP A 68 10.09 7.58 -15.72
CA ASP A 68 10.60 8.94 -15.95
C ASP A 68 9.71 10.03 -15.31
N ASP A 69 8.43 9.75 -15.06
CA ASP A 69 7.47 10.75 -14.57
C ASP A 69 7.35 10.81 -13.04
N MET A 70 7.93 9.85 -12.32
CA MET A 70 7.83 9.76 -10.86
C MET A 70 8.91 10.59 -10.18
N PRO A 71 8.61 11.28 -9.07
CA PRO A 71 9.63 12.02 -8.33
C PRO A 71 10.74 11.11 -7.82
N TRP A 72 11.97 11.62 -7.85
CA TRP A 72 13.16 10.93 -7.34
C TRP A 72 13.89 11.74 -6.27
N THR A 73 14.61 11.05 -5.39
CA THR A 73 15.46 11.66 -4.36
C THR A 73 16.80 12.13 -4.94
N VAL A 74 17.58 12.89 -4.15
CA VAL A 74 19.00 13.21 -4.44
C VAL A 74 19.88 11.99 -4.64
N GLU A 75 19.47 10.83 -4.12
CA GLU A 75 20.18 9.56 -4.21
C GLU A 75 19.79 8.76 -5.46
N GLY A 76 18.85 9.28 -6.27
CA GLY A 76 18.35 8.62 -7.47
C GLY A 76 17.29 7.54 -7.19
N ILE A 77 16.74 7.52 -5.97
CA ILE A 77 15.64 6.60 -5.63
C ILE A 77 14.34 7.19 -6.17
N THR A 78 13.73 6.52 -7.15
CA THR A 78 12.41 6.85 -7.70
C THR A 78 11.31 6.29 -6.79
N THR A 79 10.22 7.03 -6.65
CA THR A 79 9.09 6.64 -5.80
C THR A 79 8.22 5.57 -6.47
N ASP A 80 7.82 4.53 -5.73
CA ASP A 80 6.93 3.48 -6.26
C ASP A 80 5.45 3.89 -6.27
N PHE A 81 4.98 4.58 -5.23
CA PHE A 81 3.60 5.06 -5.11
C PHE A 81 3.51 6.38 -4.35
N ILE A 82 2.57 7.24 -4.74
CA ILE A 82 2.32 8.54 -4.12
C ILE A 82 0.96 8.50 -3.41
N VAL A 83 0.94 8.88 -2.13
CA VAL A 83 -0.29 8.95 -1.34
C VAL A 83 -0.71 10.40 -1.18
N ASN A 84 -1.99 10.68 -1.46
CA ASN A 84 -2.56 12.01 -1.21
C ASN A 84 -2.58 12.31 0.30
N PRO A 85 -2.01 13.43 0.78
CA PRO A 85 -2.04 13.77 2.21
C PRO A 85 -3.46 13.87 2.80
N HIS A 86 -4.47 14.16 1.98
CA HIS A 86 -5.87 14.18 2.41
C HIS A 86 -6.47 12.79 2.69
N ALA A 87 -5.82 11.71 2.24
CA ALA A 87 -6.26 10.34 2.50
C ALA A 87 -5.90 9.84 3.90
N VAL A 88 -4.97 10.52 4.59
CA VAL A 88 -4.47 10.12 5.91
C VAL A 88 -5.33 10.55 7.11
N PRO A 89 -5.92 11.77 7.16
CA PRO A 89 -6.69 12.20 8.33
C PRO A 89 -8.03 11.48 8.51
N SER A 90 -8.54 10.77 7.50
CA SER A 90 -9.84 10.08 7.56
C SER A 90 -9.80 8.70 8.25
N GLN A 91 -8.62 8.11 8.47
CA GLN A 91 -8.47 6.77 9.08
C GLN A 91 -7.66 6.74 10.39
N MET A 92 -7.19 7.90 10.89
CA MET A 92 -6.48 8.01 12.18
C MET A 92 -5.37 6.97 12.38
N THR A 93 -4.39 6.89 11.48
CA THR A 93 -3.25 5.97 11.61
C THR A 93 -1.91 6.71 11.51
N ILE A 94 -1.59 7.52 12.54
CA ILE A 94 -0.25 8.09 12.74
C ILE A 94 0.85 7.00 12.73
N GLY A 95 0.49 5.77 13.10
CA GLY A 95 1.37 4.60 13.08
C GLY A 95 1.95 4.28 11.71
N GLN A 96 1.22 4.52 10.61
CA GLN A 96 1.74 4.30 9.26
C GLN A 96 2.91 5.22 8.93
N PHE A 97 2.88 6.47 9.39
CA PHE A 97 4.03 7.38 9.22
C PHE A 97 5.24 6.91 10.03
N ILE A 98 5.01 6.44 11.25
CA ILE A 98 6.08 5.91 12.11
C ILE A 98 6.68 4.65 11.47
N GLU A 99 5.85 3.78 10.90
CA GLU A 99 6.27 2.57 10.18
C GLU A 99 7.12 2.91 8.95
N CYS A 100 6.71 3.87 8.12
CA CYS A 100 7.50 4.30 6.96
C CYS A 100 8.90 4.82 7.37
N ILE A 101 8.97 5.64 8.43
CA ILE A 101 10.24 6.18 8.96
C ILE A 101 11.10 5.03 9.52
N MET A 102 10.50 4.11 10.27
CA MET A 102 11.19 2.96 10.82
C MET A 102 11.71 2.03 9.71
N GLY A 103 10.90 1.77 8.68
CA GLY A 103 11.28 0.96 7.52
C GLY A 103 12.50 1.53 6.80
N LYS A 104 12.60 2.86 6.68
CA LYS A 104 13.79 3.51 6.13
C LYS A 104 15.02 3.29 7.02
N VAL A 105 14.91 3.52 8.32
CA VAL A 105 16.01 3.26 9.27
C VAL A 105 16.45 1.80 9.23
N ALA A 106 15.49 0.87 9.17
CA ALA A 106 15.71 -0.56 9.07
C ALA A 106 16.48 -0.93 7.80
N ALA A 107 16.09 -0.38 6.65
CA ALA A 107 16.77 -0.58 5.37
C ALA A 107 18.23 -0.09 5.40
N HIS A 108 18.51 1.08 5.98
CA HIS A 108 19.88 1.61 6.07
C HIS A 108 20.74 0.91 7.13
N THR A 109 20.14 0.44 8.22
CA THR A 109 20.88 -0.22 9.31
C THR A 109 21.04 -1.73 9.07
N GLY A 110 20.26 -2.30 8.14
CA GLY A 110 20.21 -3.75 7.90
C GLY A 110 19.63 -4.52 9.08
N LYS A 111 18.72 -3.90 9.83
CA LYS A 111 18.09 -4.48 11.03
C LYS A 111 16.58 -4.41 10.92
N GLU A 112 15.90 -5.42 11.43
CA GLU A 112 14.43 -5.41 11.52
C GLU A 112 13.97 -4.45 12.61
N GLY A 113 12.93 -3.67 12.31
CA GLY A 113 12.29 -2.77 13.26
C GLY A 113 10.98 -3.37 13.75
N ASP A 114 10.76 -3.36 15.06
CA ASP A 114 9.50 -3.77 15.68
C ASP A 114 8.61 -2.53 15.92
N ALA A 115 7.45 -2.50 15.25
CA ALA A 115 6.45 -1.46 15.39
C ALA A 115 5.20 -1.92 16.15
N THR A 116 5.30 -3.03 16.90
CA THR A 116 4.20 -3.53 17.75
C THR A 116 3.78 -2.45 18.75
N PRO A 117 2.47 -2.18 18.92
CA PRO A 117 2.00 -1.21 19.90
C PRO A 117 2.51 -1.49 21.32
N PHE A 118 2.79 -0.42 22.09
CA PHE A 118 3.21 -0.48 23.50
C PHE A 118 4.58 -1.11 23.77
N THR A 119 5.49 -1.06 22.79
CA THR A 119 6.91 -1.39 22.98
C THR A 119 7.71 -0.18 23.50
N ASP A 120 8.93 -0.43 23.96
CA ASP A 120 9.85 0.63 24.43
C ASP A 120 10.46 1.47 23.28
N VAL A 121 10.07 1.20 22.03
CA VAL A 121 10.56 1.93 20.86
C VAL A 121 9.82 3.26 20.74
N THR A 122 10.51 4.34 21.10
CA THR A 122 9.95 5.70 21.00
C THR A 122 10.24 6.35 19.66
N VAL A 123 9.36 7.27 19.25
CA VAL A 123 9.54 8.08 18.02
C VAL A 123 10.87 8.85 18.05
N ASP A 124 11.27 9.35 19.22
CA ASP A 124 12.54 10.06 19.38
C ASP A 124 13.76 9.18 19.08
N ASN A 125 13.70 7.89 19.45
CA ASN A 125 14.77 6.95 19.17
C ASN A 125 14.89 6.69 17.66
N ILE A 126 13.74 6.56 16.98
CA ILE A 126 13.68 6.39 15.52
C ILE A 126 14.22 7.65 14.83
N SER A 127 13.78 8.84 15.25
CA SER A 127 14.26 10.12 14.71
C SER A 127 15.76 10.33 14.88
N LYS A 128 16.33 9.94 16.02
CA LYS A 128 17.79 9.96 16.24
C LYS A 128 18.53 8.96 15.38
N ALA A 129 17.98 7.75 15.21
CA ALA A 129 18.56 6.74 14.35
C ALA A 129 18.56 7.19 12.88
N LEU A 130 17.45 7.78 12.41
CA LEU A 130 17.34 8.34 11.07
C LEU A 130 18.35 9.47 10.83
N HIS A 131 18.54 10.35 11.83
CA HIS A 131 19.56 11.40 11.76
C HIS A 131 20.98 10.84 11.71
N LYS A 132 21.25 9.74 12.40
CA LYS A 132 22.54 9.05 12.33
C LYS A 132 22.81 8.47 10.94
N CYS A 133 21.76 8.12 10.20
CA CYS A 133 21.85 7.67 8.80
C CYS A 133 22.04 8.84 7.80
N GLY A 134 22.08 10.10 8.24
CA GLY A 134 22.26 11.27 7.37
C GLY A 134 20.96 11.89 6.84
N TYR A 135 19.80 11.39 7.28
CA TYR A 135 18.49 11.91 6.88
C TYR A 135 17.92 12.89 7.91
N GLN A 136 16.89 13.64 7.51
CA GLN A 136 16.22 14.58 8.38
C GLN A 136 15.36 13.86 9.45
N MET A 137 15.39 14.33 10.70
CA MET A 137 14.76 13.64 11.86
C MET A 137 13.25 13.35 11.73
N ARG A 138 12.53 14.09 10.88
CA ARG A 138 11.08 13.91 10.65
C ARG A 138 10.78 13.11 9.38
N GLY A 139 11.80 12.64 8.66
CA GLY A 139 11.64 11.91 7.40
C GLY A 139 11.27 12.78 6.20
N PHE A 140 11.46 14.10 6.27
CA PHE A 140 11.30 14.97 5.12
C PHE A 140 12.53 14.94 4.22
N GLU A 141 12.31 14.79 2.93
CA GLU A 141 13.37 14.72 1.92
C GLU A 141 13.04 15.63 0.74
N THR A 142 14.09 16.14 0.11
CA THR A 142 13.97 16.87 -1.14
C THR A 142 13.83 15.87 -2.28
N MET A 143 12.69 15.96 -2.97
CA MET A 143 12.40 15.19 -4.17
C MET A 143 12.41 16.12 -5.37
N TYR A 144 12.88 15.63 -6.51
CA TYR A 144 12.84 16.34 -7.79
C TYR A 144 11.66 15.86 -8.61
N ASN A 145 11.06 16.79 -9.35
CA ASN A 145 9.97 16.48 -10.26
C ASN A 145 10.49 15.68 -11.47
N GLY A 146 9.85 14.53 -11.75
CA GLY A 146 10.23 13.66 -12.87
C GLY A 146 10.15 14.35 -14.25
N HIS A 147 9.15 15.22 -14.44
CA HIS A 147 8.94 15.91 -15.70
C HIS A 147 9.83 17.13 -15.91
N THR A 148 10.11 17.89 -14.85
CA THR A 148 10.77 19.21 -14.95
C THR A 148 12.19 19.21 -14.41
N GLY A 149 12.60 18.18 -13.66
CA GLY A 149 13.90 18.09 -13.01
C GLY A 149 14.16 19.17 -11.94
N GLN A 150 13.11 19.87 -11.50
CA GLN A 150 13.15 20.92 -10.47
C GLN A 150 12.91 20.37 -9.08
#